data_AF-A0AAD4BDR5-F1
#
_entry.id   AF-A0AAD4BDR5-F1
#
_cell.length_a   1.000
_cell.length_b   1.000
_cell.length_c   1.000
_cell.angle_alpha   90.00
_cell.angle_beta   90.00
_cell.angle_gamma   90.00
#
_symmetry.space_group_name_H-M   'P 1'
#
loop_
_entity.id
_entity.type
_entity.pdbx_description
1 polymer ?
#
loop_
_entity_poly.entity_id
_entity_poly.type
_entity_poly.pdbx_seq_one_letter_code
_entity_poly.pdbx_strand_id
1 'polypeptide(L)'
;MAYPSYFLSLPLRTADNAPRFDASDVTSLPRFFERINSFSSFIKLTDTQKIQVSMRYAYRDDTTLWGMLPEATTSNPDWLVFVSNVLLYYPGCEDERPY
;
A
#
# COMPACT_ATOMS: atom_id res chain seq x y z
N MET A 1 15.55 4.29 16.83
CA MET A 1 15.12 3.60 15.59
C MET A 1 15.52 4.48 14.41
N ALA A 2 16.50 4.06 13.62
CA ALA A 2 16.86 4.78 12.40
C ALA A 2 15.78 4.49 11.35
N TYR A 3 15.07 5.53 10.88
CA TYR A 3 14.17 5.36 9.75
C TYR A 3 15.03 5.12 8.50
N PRO A 4 14.78 4.03 7.75
CA PRO A 4 15.61 3.74 6.59
C PRO A 4 15.53 4.89 5.57
N SER A 5 16.67 5.20 4.97
CA SER A 5 16.97 6.48 4.30
C SER A 5 16.03 6.84 3.15
N TYR A 6 15.36 5.85 2.54
CA TYR A 6 14.36 6.06 1.49
C TYR A 6 13.09 6.77 2.00
N PHE A 7 12.83 6.78 3.31
CA PHE A 7 11.70 7.50 3.91
C PHE A 7 11.80 9.02 3.83
N LEU A 8 13.00 9.57 3.58
CA LEU A 8 13.22 11.01 3.36
C LEU A 8 12.84 11.44 1.94
N SER A 9 12.81 10.50 0.99
CA SER A 9 12.40 10.74 -0.40
C SER A 9 10.90 10.58 -0.63
N LEU A 10 10.18 10.07 0.37
CA LEU A 10 8.73 9.86 0.31
C LEU A 10 8.00 11.12 0.76
N PRO A 11 6.96 11.57 0.03
CA PRO A 11 6.17 12.72 0.44
C PRO A 11 5.54 12.47 1.82
N LEU A 12 5.51 13.50 2.66
CA LEU A 12 4.82 13.40 3.95
C LEU A 12 3.36 12.97 3.72
N ARG A 13 2.79 12.18 4.64
CA ARG A 13 1.38 11.73 4.53
C ARG A 13 0.39 12.88 4.36
N THR A 14 0.74 14.08 4.83
CA THR A 14 -0.03 15.31 4.74
C THR A 14 0.13 16.06 3.41
N ALA A 15 1.11 15.69 2.59
CA ALA A 15 1.32 16.30 1.27
C ALA A 15 0.20 15.92 0.30
N ASP A 16 -0.11 16.80 -0.64
CA ASP A 16 -1.18 16.63 -1.63
C ASP A 16 -0.87 15.49 -2.63
N ASN A 17 0.42 15.28 -2.91
CA ASN A 17 0.90 14.21 -3.78
C ASN A 17 1.07 12.85 -3.09
N ALA A 18 0.76 12.74 -1.80
CA ALA A 18 0.85 11.48 -1.08
C ALA A 18 -0.27 10.52 -1.53
N PRO A 19 0.03 9.23 -1.73
CA PRO A 19 -1.02 8.23 -1.90
C PRO A 19 -1.85 8.19 -0.61
N ARG A 20 -3.16 8.37 -0.74
CA ARG A 20 -4.12 8.27 0.37
C ARG A 20 -5.06 7.13 0.05
N PHE A 21 -5.28 6.30 1.05
CA PHE A 21 -6.33 5.29 1.04
C PHE A 21 -7.36 5.69 2.08
N ASP A 22 -8.63 5.71 1.69
CA ASP A 22 -9.74 5.87 2.62
C ASP A 22 -10.45 4.51 2.71
N ALA A 23 -10.47 3.92 3.91
CA ALA A 23 -11.11 2.64 4.14
C ALA A 23 -12.63 2.66 3.89
N SER A 24 -13.23 3.85 3.81
CA SER A 24 -14.64 4.04 3.45
C SER A 24 -14.89 3.93 1.95
N ASP A 25 -13.84 4.12 1.12
CA ASP A 25 -13.91 3.99 -0.34
C ASP A 25 -13.01 2.84 -0.80
N VAL A 26 -13.54 1.64 -0.67
CA VAL A 26 -12.86 0.39 -1.03
C VAL A 26 -12.46 0.37 -2.51
N THR A 27 -13.20 1.05 -3.40
CA THR A 27 -12.90 1.12 -4.84
C THR A 27 -11.63 1.93 -5.15
N SER A 28 -11.18 2.76 -4.20
CA SER A 28 -9.94 3.54 -4.31
C SER A 28 -8.67 2.73 -4.02
N LEU A 29 -8.81 1.55 -3.40
CA LEU A 29 -7.71 0.69 -2.96
C LEU A 29 -6.77 0.24 -4.10
N PRO A 30 -7.23 -0.15 -5.30
CA PRO A 30 -6.35 -0.55 -6.40
C PRO A 30 -5.55 0.65 -6.91
N ARG A 31 -6.18 1.82 -7.05
CA ARG A 31 -5.52 3.07 -7.46
C ARG A 31 -4.46 3.51 -6.45
N PHE A 32 -4.71 3.29 -5.17
CA PHE A 32 -3.72 3.53 -4.11
C PHE A 32 -2.46 2.67 -4.33
N PHE A 33 -2.62 1.37 -4.58
CA PHE A 33 -1.50 0.48 -4.87
C PHE A 33 -0.78 0.80 -6.19
N GLU A 34 -1.50 1.16 -7.25
CA GLU A 34 -0.91 1.63 -8.50
C GLU A 34 -0.04 2.88 -8.31
N ARG A 35 -0.50 3.81 -7.46
CA ARG A 35 0.25 5.04 -7.16
C ARG A 35 1.53 4.73 -6.40
N ILE A 36 1.48 3.80 -5.45
CA ILE A 36 2.67 3.30 -4.74
C ILE A 36 3.62 2.60 -5.71
N ASN A 37 3.09 1.76 -6.61
CA ASN A 37 3.92 1.07 -7.60
C ASN A 37 4.60 2.06 -8.56
N SER A 38 3.89 3.08 -9.01
CA SER A 38 4.45 4.16 -9.85
C SER A 38 5.52 4.94 -9.11
N PHE A 39 5.27 5.31 -7.84
CA PHE A 39 6.23 5.99 -7.00
C PHE A 39 7.47 5.12 -6.76
N SER A 40 7.26 3.85 -6.45
CA SER A 40 8.33 2.86 -6.25
C SER A 40 9.20 2.67 -7.48
N SER A 41 8.62 2.78 -8.69
CA SER A 41 9.36 2.69 -9.95
C SER A 41 10.28 3.89 -10.14
N PHE A 42 9.84 5.08 -9.71
CA PHE A 42 10.63 6.31 -9.80
C PHE A 42 11.86 6.28 -8.86
N ILE A 43 11.70 5.80 -7.64
CA ILE A 43 12.77 5.71 -6.63
C ILE A 43 13.41 4.31 -6.51
N LYS A 44 13.05 3.37 -7.40
CA LYS A 44 13.53 1.98 -7.45
C LYS A 44 13.45 1.24 -6.11
N LEU A 45 12.30 1.28 -5.44
CA LEU A 45 12.09 0.56 -4.19
C LEU A 45 11.98 -0.95 -4.42
N THR A 46 12.49 -1.72 -3.46
CA THR A 46 12.26 -3.18 -3.38
C THR A 46 10.84 -3.49 -2.93
N ASP A 47 10.36 -4.71 -3.17
CA ASP A 47 9.00 -5.10 -2.78
C ASP A 47 8.75 -5.01 -1.28
N THR A 48 9.75 -5.35 -0.45
CA THR A 48 9.71 -5.13 1.00
C THR A 48 9.47 -3.66 1.34
N GLN A 49 10.15 -2.76 0.64
CA GLN A 49 10.00 -1.32 0.86
C GLN A 49 8.63 -0.84 0.38
N LYS A 50 8.11 -1.35 -0.74
CA LYS A 50 6.75 -1.01 -1.21
C LYS A 50 5.68 -1.38 -0.18
N ILE A 51 5.78 -2.55 0.45
CA ILE A 51 4.87 -2.98 1.53
C ILE A 51 5.00 -2.07 2.75
N GLN A 52 6.22 -1.71 3.15
CA GLN A 52 6.42 -0.77 4.27
C GLN A 52 5.85 0.62 3.96
N VAL A 53 5.94 1.06 2.70
CA VAL A 53 5.37 2.32 2.23
C VAL A 53 3.86 2.28 2.22
N SER A 54 3.25 1.20 1.70
CA SER A 54 1.80 1.05 1.71
C SER A 54 1.26 1.10 3.12
N MET A 55 1.88 0.39 4.06
CA MET A 55 1.54 0.41 5.49
C MET A 55 1.68 1.79 6.14
N ARG A 56 2.63 2.62 5.69
CA ARG A 56 2.83 3.99 6.22
C ARG A 56 1.70 4.94 5.80
N TYR A 57 1.18 4.77 4.60
CA TYR A 57 0.11 5.62 4.06
C TYR A 57 -1.29 5.09 4.38
N ALA A 58 -1.42 3.81 4.72
CA ALA A 58 -2.65 3.21 5.19
C ALA A 58 -3.12 3.78 6.54
N TYR A 59 -4.40 3.57 6.85
CA TYR A 59 -4.95 3.84 8.18
C TYR A 59 -4.50 2.77 9.18
N ARG A 60 -4.54 3.10 10.47
CA ARG A 60 -4.00 2.25 11.55
C ARG A 60 -4.64 0.85 11.58
N ASP A 61 -5.93 0.77 11.32
CA ASP A 61 -6.66 -0.50 11.29
C ASP A 61 -6.25 -1.35 10.08
N ASP A 62 -6.11 -0.76 8.89
CA ASP A 62 -5.62 -1.44 7.69
C ASP A 62 -4.16 -1.87 7.83
N THR A 63 -3.30 -1.03 8.40
CA THR A 63 -1.90 -1.40 8.69
C THR A 63 -1.85 -2.64 9.59
N THR A 64 -2.77 -2.76 10.55
CA THR A 64 -2.85 -3.92 11.44
C THR A 64 -3.27 -5.17 10.68
N LEU A 65 -4.28 -5.06 9.81
CA LEU A 65 -4.73 -6.16 8.95
C LEU A 65 -3.64 -6.61 7.98
N TRP A 66 -3.00 -5.66 7.29
CA TRP A 66 -1.95 -5.96 6.33
C TRP A 66 -0.70 -6.51 7.01
N GLY A 67 -0.43 -6.10 8.25
CA GLY A 67 0.66 -6.63 9.07
C GLY A 67 0.48 -8.11 9.47
N MET A 68 -0.73 -8.65 9.41
CA MET A 68 -1.01 -10.07 9.64
C MET A 68 -0.77 -10.94 8.40
N LEU A 69 -0.56 -10.33 7.23
CA LEU A 69 -0.28 -11.07 6.01
C LEU A 69 1.12 -11.69 6.03
N PRO A 70 1.29 -12.93 5.53
CA PRO A 70 2.60 -13.57 5.46
C PRO A 70 3.58 -12.78 4.57
N GLU A 71 3.08 -12.06 3.57
CA GLU A 71 3.89 -11.20 2.71
C GLU A 71 4.44 -9.97 3.47
N ALA A 72 3.84 -9.56 4.57
CA ALA A 72 4.37 -8.46 5.39
C ALA A 72 5.54 -8.86 6.29
N THR A 73 5.65 -10.15 6.61
CA THR A 73 6.64 -10.69 7.56
C THR A 73 7.71 -11.57 6.91
N THR A 74 7.48 -12.04 5.68
CA THR A 74 8.45 -12.85 4.94
C THR A 74 9.70 -12.06 4.54
N SER A 75 10.83 -12.77 4.42
CA SER A 75 12.11 -12.18 4.01
C SER A 75 12.20 -11.90 2.50
N ASN A 76 11.38 -12.57 1.69
CA ASN A 76 11.28 -12.37 0.24
C ASN A 76 9.82 -12.08 -0.14
N PRO A 77 9.34 -10.87 0.18
CA PRO A 77 7.96 -10.52 -0.08
C PRO A 77 7.75 -10.26 -1.57
N ASP A 78 6.63 -10.75 -2.10
CA ASP A 78 6.17 -10.44 -3.43
C ASP A 78 5.08 -9.36 -3.36
N TRP A 79 5.33 -8.23 -3.99
CA TRP A 79 4.42 -7.10 -3.98
C TRP A 79 3.06 -7.43 -4.61
N LEU A 80 3.04 -8.20 -5.70
CA LEU A 80 1.81 -8.53 -6.41
C LEU A 80 0.97 -9.51 -5.60
N VAL A 81 1.61 -10.48 -4.93
CA VAL A 81 0.92 -11.39 -4.00
C VAL A 81 0.33 -10.62 -2.83
N PHE A 82 1.08 -9.70 -2.24
CA PHE A 82 0.58 -8.84 -1.16
C PHE A 82 -0.64 -8.03 -1.61
N VAL A 83 -0.58 -7.34 -2.76
CA VAL A 83 -1.71 -6.57 -3.29
C VAL A 83 -2.92 -7.46 -3.55
N SER A 84 -2.72 -8.64 -4.15
CA SER A 84 -3.81 -9.57 -4.44
C SER A 84 -4.49 -10.07 -3.16
N ASN A 85 -3.70 -10.43 -2.15
CA ASN A 85 -4.23 -10.84 -0.85
C ASN A 85 -4.98 -9.69 -0.19
N VAL A 86 -4.42 -8.48 -0.17
CA VAL A 86 -5.10 -7.31 0.38
C VAL A 86 -6.43 -7.08 -0.33
N LEU A 87 -6.48 -7.06 -1.66
CA LEU A 87 -7.73 -6.86 -2.40
C LEU A 87 -8.79 -7.93 -2.08
N LEU A 88 -8.38 -9.18 -1.81
CA LEU A 88 -9.28 -10.26 -1.36
C LEU A 88 -9.96 -9.95 -0.01
N TYR A 89 -9.29 -9.24 0.89
CA TYR A 89 -9.85 -8.85 2.19
C TYR A 89 -10.88 -7.73 2.12
N TYR A 90 -10.97 -7.01 0.99
CA TYR A 90 -11.91 -5.91 0.80
C TYR A 90 -12.90 -6.22 -0.34
N PRO A 91 -13.90 -7.10 -0.12
CA PRO A 91 -14.95 -7.33 -1.10
C PRO A 91 -15.78 -6.05 -1.33
N GLY A 92 -16.08 -5.73 -2.59
CA GLY A 92 -16.67 -4.44 -3.01
C GLY A 92 -15.66 -3.46 -3.63
N CYS A 93 -14.42 -3.89 -3.82
CA CYS A 93 -13.40 -3.18 -4.58
C CYS A 93 -13.61 -3.29 -6.11
N GLU A 94 -14.33 -4.33 -6.55
CA GLU A 94 -14.87 -4.39 -7.90
C GLU A 94 -15.88 -3.25 -8.05
N ASP A 95 -15.60 -2.36 -8.98
CA ASP A 95 -16.46 -1.27 -9.43
C ASP A 95 -17.78 -1.91 -9.92
N GLU A 96 -18.71 -2.19 -9.00
CA GLU A 96 -20.09 -2.53 -9.31
C GLU A 96 -20.72 -1.26 -9.89
N ARG A 97 -20.38 -0.93 -11.15
CA ARG A 97 -21.17 -0.04 -11.99
C ARG A 97 -22.39 -0.82 -12.46
N PRO A 98 -23.61 -0.56 -11.93
CA PRO A 98 -24.81 -0.97 -12.62
C PRO A 98 -24.89 -0.18 -13.93
N TYR A 99 -24.83 -0.90 -15.05
CA TYR A 99 -25.20 -0.40 -16.37
C TYR A 99 -26.72 -0.15 -16.45
#